data_AF-A0AAJ6CQR6-F1
#
_entry.id   AF-A0AAJ6CQR6-F1
#
_cell.length_a   1.000
_cell.length_b   1.000
_cell.length_c   1.000
_cell.angle_alpha   90.00
_cell.angle_beta   90.00
_cell.angle_gamma   90.00
#
_symmetry.space_group_name_H-M   'P 1'
#
loop_
_entity.id
_entity.type
_entity.pdbx_description
1 polymer ?
#
loop_
_entity_poly.entity_id
_entity_poly.type
_entity_poly.pdbx_seq_one_letter_code
_entity_poly.pdbx_strand_id
1 'polypeptide(L)' 'MRGFLTILTILAGVVLAVVSYFFMAAPLGQSTNESFSNPRVPFAATGFVIGVALVFISAIVYEVLPESDSESV' A
#
# COMPACT_ATOMS: atom_id res chain seq x y z
N MET A 1 16.63 10.35 -9.75
CA MET A 1 16.34 9.39 -8.64
C MET A 1 14.95 9.57 -8.01
N ARG A 2 14.53 10.81 -7.72
CA ARG A 2 13.29 11.14 -7.00
C ARG A 2 12.01 10.49 -7.54
N GLY A 3 11.73 10.68 -8.83
CA GLY A 3 10.49 10.16 -9.44
C GLY A 3 10.38 8.64 -9.34
N PHE A 4 11.49 7.94 -9.56
CA PHE A 4 11.55 6.48 -9.43
C PHE A 4 11.20 6.00 -8.02
N LEU A 5 11.81 6.59 -6.98
CA LEU A 5 11.54 6.22 -5.59
C LEU A 5 10.11 6.59 -5.14
N THR A 6 9.58 7.68 -5.66
CA THR A 6 8.17 8.07 -5.45
C THR A 6 7.23 7.01 -6.00
N ILE A 7 7.44 6.58 -7.26
CA ILE A 7 6.64 5.54 -7.90
C ILE A 7 6.73 4.22 -7.14
N LEU A 8 7.93 3.81 -6.72
CA LEU A 8 8.08 2.60 -5.90
C LEU A 8 7.30 2.68 -4.58
N THR A 9 7.28 3.85 -3.94
CA THR A 9 6.54 4.06 -2.69
C THR A 9 5.03 3.96 -2.91
N ILE A 10 4.51 4.53 -4.00
CA ILE A 10 3.11 4.39 -4.41
C ILE A 10 2.78 2.92 -4.63
N LEU A 11 3.59 2.23 -5.43
CA LEU A 11 3.37 0.81 -5.75
C LEU A 11 3.40 -0.06 -4.49
N ALA A 12 4.34 0.17 -3.58
CA ALA A 12 4.42 -0.54 -2.31
C ALA A 12 3.14 -0.34 -1.48
N GLY A 13 2.64 0.90 -1.37
CA GLY A 13 1.41 1.22 -0.65
C GLY A 13 0.17 0.57 -1.29
N VAL A 14 0.04 0.64 -2.62
CA VAL A 14 -1.07 0.01 -3.36
C VAL A 14 -1.04 -1.51 -3.21
N VAL A 15 0.12 -2.14 -3.40
CA VAL A 15 0.27 -3.60 -3.24
C VAL A 15 -0.09 -4.02 -1.82
N LEU A 16 0.38 -3.29 -0.81
CA LEU A 16 0.05 -3.59 0.58
C LEU A 16 -1.46 -3.48 0.84
N ALA A 17 -2.12 -2.44 0.33
CA ALA A 17 -3.57 -2.26 0.48
C ALA A 17 -4.35 -3.39 -0.21
N VAL A 18 -3.98 -3.74 -1.45
CA VAL A 18 -4.61 -4.82 -2.22
C VAL A 18 -4.44 -6.17 -1.52
N VAL A 19 -3.22 -6.51 -1.10
CA VAL A 19 -2.96 -7.77 -0.39
C VAL A 19 -3.74 -7.82 0.92
N SER A 20 -3.74 -6.73 1.67
CA SER A 20 -4.46 -6.63 2.94
C SER A 20 -5.97 -6.81 2.77
N TYR A 21 -6.55 -6.28 1.70
CA TYR A 21 -7.98 -6.40 1.45
C TYR A 21 -8.36 -7.78 0.89
N PHE A 22 -7.73 -8.20 -0.22
CA PHE A 22 -8.19 -9.38 -0.96
C PHE A 22 -7.71 -10.71 -0.38
N PHE A 23 -6.59 -10.72 0.35
CA PHE A 23 -5.99 -11.96 0.84
C PHE A 23 -6.10 -12.10 2.36
N MET A 24 -6.01 -10.98 3.08
CA MET A 24 -5.95 -10.95 4.54
C MET A 24 -7.30 -10.65 5.23
N ALA A 25 -8.20 -9.89 4.59
CA ALA A 25 -9.50 -9.55 5.18
C ALA A 25 -10.52 -10.71 5.04
N ALA A 26 -11.76 -10.43 4.63
CA ALA A 26 -12.78 -11.45 4.46
C ALA A 26 -12.53 -12.33 3.22
N PRO A 27 -12.93 -13.62 3.25
CA PRO A 27 -12.90 -14.45 2.06
C PRO A 27 -13.66 -13.85 0.87
N LEU A 28 -13.07 -13.93 -0.32
CA LEU A 28 -13.77 -13.66 -1.57
C LEU A 28 -14.72 -14.82 -1.88
N GLY A 29 -15.96 -14.53 -2.24
CA GLY A 29 -16.98 -15.53 -2.54
C GLY A 29 -18.37 -15.12 -2.07
N GLN A 30 -19.30 -16.05 -2.13
CA GLN A 30 -20.66 -15.83 -1.63
C GLN A 30 -20.71 -16.03 -0.12
N SER A 31 -21.36 -15.10 0.59
CA SER A 31 -21.53 -15.10 2.04
C SER A 31 -22.51 -16.19 2.49
N THR A 32 -22.10 -17.46 2.35
CA THR A 32 -22.90 -18.64 2.71
C THR A 32 -22.63 -19.13 4.14
N ASN A 33 -21.65 -18.54 4.84
CA ASN A 33 -21.27 -18.87 6.21
C ASN A 33 -20.76 -17.61 6.95
N GLU A 34 -20.90 -17.58 8.27
CA GLU A 34 -20.38 -16.57 9.21
C GLU A 34 -18.87 -16.29 9.08
N SER A 35 -18.09 -17.23 8.51
CA SER A 35 -16.67 -17.00 8.23
C SER A 35 -16.40 -15.83 7.26
N PHE A 36 -17.40 -15.41 6.47
CA PHE A 36 -17.33 -14.21 5.62
C PHE A 36 -17.43 -12.90 6.40
N SER A 37 -17.86 -12.94 7.66
CA SER A 37 -17.90 -11.77 8.55
C SER A 37 -16.61 -11.58 9.33
N ASN A 38 -15.73 -12.60 9.37
CA ASN A 38 -14.50 -12.57 10.13
C ASN A 38 -13.28 -12.36 9.21
N PRO A 39 -12.34 -11.49 9.58
CA PRO A 39 -11.08 -11.36 8.86
C PRO A 39 -10.23 -12.63 9.02
N ARG A 40 -9.54 -13.04 7.96
CA ARG A 40 -8.64 -14.21 7.98
C ARG A 40 -7.42 -13.99 8.87
N VAL A 41 -6.97 -12.74 9.00
CA VAL A 41 -5.85 -12.35 9.88
C VAL A 41 -6.19 -11.09 10.68
N PRO A 42 -5.75 -11.01 11.96
CA PRO A 42 -6.18 -9.96 12.89
C PRO A 42 -5.86 -8.52 12.46
N PHE A 43 -4.84 -8.33 11.62
CA PHE A 43 -4.30 -7.02 11.26
C PHE A 43 -4.55 -6.60 9.82
N ALA A 44 -5.48 -7.26 9.12
CA ALA A 44 -5.80 -6.93 7.72
C ALA A 44 -6.20 -5.45 7.54
N ALA A 45 -7.05 -4.92 8.42
CA ALA A 45 -7.46 -3.52 8.38
C ALA A 45 -6.29 -2.57 8.63
N THR A 46 -5.42 -2.87 9.60
CA THR A 46 -4.21 -2.09 9.88
C THR A 46 -3.27 -2.07 8.67
N GLY A 47 -3.04 -3.23 8.04
CA GLY A 47 -2.23 -3.34 6.83
C GLY A 47 -2.78 -2.49 5.69
N PHE A 48 -4.11 -2.48 5.50
CA PHE A 48 -4.77 -1.64 4.51
C PHE A 48 -4.52 -0.15 4.77
N VAL A 49 -4.71 0.31 6.01
CA VAL A 49 -4.49 1.71 6.41
C VAL A 49 -3.03 2.11 6.21
N ILE A 50 -2.07 1.25 6.55
CA ILE A 50 -0.65 1.49 6.31
C ILE A 50 -0.37 1.61 4.80
N GLY A 51 -0.98 0.75 3.98
CA GLY A 51 -0.87 0.83 2.52
C GLY A 51 -1.34 2.18 1.98
N VAL A 52 -2.52 2.64 2.41
CA VAL A 52 -3.06 3.95 2.04
C VAL A 52 -2.15 5.08 2.52
N ALA A 53 -1.68 5.02 3.77
CA ALA A 53 -0.77 6.01 4.33
C ALA A 53 0.55 6.09 3.53
N LEU A 54 1.11 4.96 3.11
CA LEU A 54 2.31 4.91 2.28
C LEU A 54 2.11 5.60 0.92
N VAL A 55 0.95 5.44 0.29
CA VAL A 55 0.63 6.17 -0.94
C VAL A 55 0.63 7.68 -0.69
N PHE A 56 0.07 8.16 0.42
CA PHE A 56 0.13 9.59 0.74
C PHE A 56 1.54 10.07 1.10
N ILE A 57 2.32 9.24 1.81
CA ILE A 57 3.72 9.54 2.14
C ILE A 57 4.58 9.68 0.88
N SER A 58 4.20 9.07 -0.24
CA SER A 58 4.94 9.26 -1.50
C SER A 58 5.02 10.73 -1.93
N ALA A 59 4.02 11.56 -1.59
CA ALA A 59 4.08 12.99 -1.87
C ALA A 59 5.21 13.68 -1.08
N ILE A 60 5.42 13.25 0.16
CA ILE A 60 6.54 13.72 1.00
C ILE A 60 7.87 13.23 0.41
N VAL A 61 7.92 11.96 -0.02
CA VAL A 61 9.12 11.40 -0.68
C VAL A 61 9.46 12.18 -1.94
N TYR A 62 8.46 12.56 -2.73
CA TYR A 62 8.67 13.41 -3.89
C TYR A 62 9.21 14.79 -3.48
N GLU A 63 8.57 15.46 -2.52
CA GLU A 63 8.94 16.84 -2.19
C GLU A 63 10.31 16.95 -1.51
N VAL A 64 10.61 16.02 -0.60
CA VAL A 64 11.79 16.13 0.29
C VAL A 64 13.04 15.55 -0.36
N LEU A 65 12.91 14.60 -1.30
CA LEU A 65 14.07 13.92 -1.86
C LEU A 65 14.77 14.80 -2.91
N PRO A 66 16.05 15.13 -2.71
CA PRO A 66 16.80 15.93 -3.67
C PRO A 66 16.93 15.23 -5.02
N GLU A 67 16.97 16.02 -6.10
CA GLU A 67 17.41 15.53 -7.39
C GLU A 67 18.86 15.09 -7.29
N SER A 68 19.16 13.90 -7.81
CA SER A 68 20.53 13.42 -7.89
C SER A 68 21.29 14.28 -8.89
N ASP A 69 22.41 14.86 -8.50
CA ASP A 69 23.32 15.70 -9.33
C ASP A 69 23.85 15.02 -10.60
N SER A 70 23.43 13.80 -10.91
CA SER A 70 23.86 13.01 -12.07
C SER A 70 23.23 13.45 -13.41
N GLU A 71 22.37 14.47 -13.43
CA GLU A 71 21.77 15.03 -14.66
C GLU A 71 22.34 16.41 -15.04
N SER A 72 23.43 16.87 -14.40
CA SER A 72 24.10 18.13 -14.75
C SER A 72 25.27 17.97 -15.74
N VAL A 73 25.23 16.99 -16.65
CA VAL A 73 26.22 16.82 -17.73
C VAL A 73 25.54 16.76 -19.08
#